data_AF-A0A480A8H0-F1
#
_entry.id   AF-A0A480A8H0-F1
#
_cell.length_a   1.000
_cell.length_b   1.000
_cell.length_c   1.000
_cell.angle_alpha   90.00
_cell.angle_beta   90.00
_cell.angle_gamma   90.00
#
_symmetry.space_group_name_H-M   'P 1'
#
loop_
_entity.id
_entity.type
_entity.pdbx_description
1 polymer ?
#
loop_
_entity_poly.entity_id
_entity_poly.type
_entity_poly.pdbx_seq_one_letter_code
_entity_poly.pdbx_strand_id
1 'polypeptide(L)' 'MGVFFMRKLDFKTMSMKELRAYVLSHRHDQEAFYFYVDKLNAEGN' A
#
# COMPACT_ATOMS: atom_id res chain seq x y z
N MET A 1 -7.74 -3.75 -19.96
CA MET A 1 -8.35 -4.39 -18.77
C MET A 1 -7.38 -4.24 -17.62
N GLY A 2 -7.79 -3.47 -16.60
CA GLY A 2 -6.91 -2.87 -15.61
C GLY A 2 -6.45 -3.84 -14.52
N VAL A 3 -5.15 -3.85 -14.26
CA VAL A 3 -4.48 -4.63 -13.18
C VAL A 3 -4.67 -3.97 -11.79
N PHE A 4 -5.70 -3.14 -11.63
CA PHE A 4 -5.96 -2.34 -10.42
C PHE A 4 -6.31 -3.19 -9.19
N PHE A 5 -6.73 -4.44 -9.38
CA PHE A 5 -7.20 -5.28 -8.27
C PHE A 5 -6.13 -6.19 -7.65
N MET A 6 -5.01 -6.47 -8.34
CA MET A 6 -4.02 -7.43 -7.84
C MET A 6 -3.15 -6.82 -6.72
N ARG A 7 -2.79 -5.54 -6.84
CA ARG A 7 -1.86 -4.88 -5.88
C ARG A 7 -2.45 -4.62 -4.49
N LYS A 8 -3.77 -4.44 -4.38
CA LYS A 8 -4.42 -4.21 -3.08
C LYS A 8 -4.34 -5.41 -2.15
N LEU A 9 -4.39 -6.63 -2.70
CA LEU A 9 -4.22 -7.85 -1.93
C LEU A 9 -2.81 -7.95 -1.36
N ASP A 10 -1.79 -7.63 -2.17
CA ASP A 10 -0.39 -7.64 -1.74
C ASP A 10 -0.13 -6.64 -0.60
N PHE A 11 -0.73 -5.44 -0.62
CA PHE A 11 -0.52 -4.45 0.45
C PHE A 11 -1.14 -4.84 1.80
N LYS A 12 -2.22 -5.64 1.78
CA LYS A 12 -2.86 -6.12 3.00
C LYS A 12 -2.07 -7.27 3.63
N THR A 13 -1.48 -8.15 2.82
CA THR A 13 -0.62 -9.25 3.27
C THR A 13 0.81 -8.83 3.57
N MET A 14 1.33 -7.77 2.94
CA MET A 14 2.67 -7.24 3.20
C MET A 14 2.77 -6.57 4.58
N SER A 15 3.90 -6.81 5.24
CA SER A 15 4.28 -6.10 6.46
C SER A 15 4.49 -4.61 6.19
N MET A 16 4.27 -3.77 7.20
CA MET A 16 4.42 -2.30 7.11
C MET A 16 5.78 -1.87 6.51
N LYS A 17 6.85 -2.64 6.78
CA LYS A 17 8.19 -2.44 6.20
C LYS A 17 8.23 -2.65 4.69
N GLU A 18 7.60 -3.71 4.19
CA GLU A 18 7.56 -4.04 2.76
C GLU A 18 6.67 -3.06 2.01
N LEU A 19 5.53 -2.69 2.60
CA LEU A 19 4.64 -1.67 2.07
C LEU A 19 5.37 -0.32 1.91
N ARG A 20 6.17 0.07 2.90
CA ARG A 20 6.99 1.29 2.84
C ARG A 20 8.07 1.20 1.75
N ALA A 21 8.78 0.09 1.63
CA ALA A 21 9.78 -0.11 0.58
C ALA A 21 9.16 -0.09 -0.82
N TYR A 22 7.94 -0.64 -0.95
CA TYR A 22 7.16 -0.63 -2.16
C TYR A 22 6.72 0.79 -2.55
N VAL A 23 6.13 1.56 -1.63
CA VAL A 23 5.73 2.96 -1.85
C VAL A 23 6.93 3.83 -2.23
N LEU A 24 8.09 3.61 -1.61
CA LEU A 24 9.33 4.32 -1.95
C LEU A 24 9.86 4.00 -3.35
N SER A 25 9.67 2.77 -3.83
CA SER A 25 10.07 2.32 -5.17
C SER A 25 9.03 2.66 -6.24
N HIS A 26 7.75 2.70 -5.86
CA HIS A 26 6.61 2.98 -6.73
C HIS A 26 5.96 4.31 -6.32
N ARG A 27 6.75 5.40 -6.30
CA ARG A 27 6.25 6.74 -5.88
C ARG A 27 5.16 7.31 -6.78
N HIS A 28 5.02 6.80 -8.00
CA HIS A 28 3.92 7.15 -8.90
C HIS A 28 2.61 6.45 -8.54
N ASP A 29 2.65 5.48 -7.63
CA ASP A 29 1.49 4.71 -7.21
C ASP A 29 0.82 5.39 -6.02
N GLN A 30 -0.04 6.36 -6.33
CA GLN A 30 -0.78 7.09 -5.31
C GLN A 30 -1.70 6.17 -4.50
N GLU A 31 -2.21 5.08 -5.09
CA GLU A 31 -3.03 4.10 -4.36
C GLU A 31 -2.25 3.39 -3.25
N ALA A 32 -0.99 2.99 -3.52
CA ALA A 32 -0.12 2.41 -2.50
C ALA A 32 0.13 3.38 -1.34
N PHE A 33 0.30 4.67 -1.64
CA PHE A 33 0.45 5.73 -0.65
C PHE A 33 -0.82 5.91 0.19
N TYR A 34 -2.00 6.03 -0.43
CA TYR A 34 -3.27 6.13 0.28
C TYR A 34 -3.54 4.90 1.17
N PHE A 35 -3.25 3.69 0.68
CA PHE A 35 -3.41 2.47 1.46
C PHE A 35 -2.46 2.41 2.66
N TYR A 36 -1.21 2.86 2.51
CA TYR A 36 -0.25 2.95 3.62
C TYR A 36 -0.72 3.93 4.70
N VAL A 37 -1.22 5.10 4.31
CA VAL A 37 -1.76 6.10 5.24
C VAL A 37 -3.02 5.61 5.93
N ASP A 38 -3.94 4.97 5.20
CA ASP A 38 -5.17 4.39 5.73
C ASP A 38 -4.88 3.29 6.77
N LYS A 39 -3.94 2.38 6.46
CA LYS A 39 -3.49 1.33 7.37
C LYS A 39 -2.83 1.90 8.63
N LEU A 40 -2.00 2.94 8.49
CA LEU A 40 -1.40 3.69 9.61
C LEU A 40 -2.46 4.34 10.50
N ASN A 41 -3.47 4.96 9.89
CA ASN A 41 -4.55 5.61 10.60
C ASN A 41 -5.44 4.58 11.32
N ALA A 42 -5.64 3.40 10.72
CA ALA A 42 -6.40 2.30 11.32
C ALA A 42 -5.66 1.59 12.48
N GLU A 43 -4.33 1.50 12.45
CA GLU A 43 -3.53 0.97 13.57
C GLU A 43 -3.40 1.95 14.76
N GLY A 44 -3.67 3.23 14.54
CA GLY A 44 -3.52 4.29 15.54
C GLY A 44 -4.73 4.53 16.45
N ASN A 45 -5.82 3.78 16.30
CA ASN A 45 -7.05 3.86 17.11
C ASN A 45 -7.36 2.52 17.77
#